data_AF-S2SFF9-F1
#
_entry.id   AF-S2SFF9-F1
#
_cell.length_a   1.000
_cell.length_b   1.000
_cell.length_c   1.000
_cell.angle_alpha   90.00
_cell.angle_beta   90.00
_cell.angle_gamma   90.00
#
_symmetry.space_group_name_H-M   'P 1'
#
loop_
_entity.id
_entity.type
_entity.pdbx_description
1 polymer ?
#
loop_
_entity_poly.entity_id
_entity_poly.type
_entity_poly.pdbx_seq_one_letter_code
_entity_poly.pdbx_strand_id
1 'polypeptide(L)' 'MQADLKTFQARHVFGMSIVVALTAQNTYGVQASLPIPAGFIDAQFQSLAADFDIRAAKTGMLADREHVEAVVR' A
#
# COMPACT_ATOMS: atom_id res chain seq x y z
N MET A 1 -5.65 -2.94 0.69
CA MET A 1 -5.82 -1.59 1.25
C MET A 1 -7.16 -1.43 1.96
N GLN A 2 -8.30 -1.55 1.26
CA GLN A 2 -9.62 -1.23 1.80
C GLN A 2 -10.00 -2.11 2.99
N ALA A 3 -9.72 -3.42 2.91
CA ALA A 3 -9.89 -4.34 4.03
C ALA A 3 -8.97 -3.98 5.21
N ASP A 4 -7.68 -3.71 4.92
CA ASP A 4 -6.69 -3.35 5.94
C ASP A 4 -7.11 -2.08 6.72
N LEU A 5 -7.50 -1.01 6.01
CA LEU A 5 -7.92 0.26 6.63
C LEU A 5 -9.20 0.11 7.46
N LYS A 6 -10.17 -0.69 6.98
CA LYS A 6 -11.37 -1.03 7.77
C LYS A 6 -11.01 -1.80 9.03
N THR A 7 -10.05 -2.73 8.95
CA THR A 7 -9.56 -3.46 10.12
C THR A 7 -8.83 -2.54 11.10
N PHE A 8 -7.97 -1.63 10.62
CA PHE A 8 -7.28 -0.66 11.47
C PHE A 8 -8.28 0.24 12.20
N GLN A 9 -9.27 0.77 11.48
CA GLN A 9 -10.36 1.56 12.05
C GLN A 9 -11.14 0.75 13.10
N ALA A 10 -11.50 -0.50 12.80
CA ALA A 10 -12.21 -1.38 13.74
C ALA A 10 -11.37 -1.73 14.99
N ARG A 11 -10.04 -1.58 14.91
CA ARG A 11 -9.10 -1.73 16.03
C ARG A 11 -8.71 -0.40 16.68
N HIS A 12 -9.41 0.69 16.35
CA HIS A 12 -9.14 2.04 16.86
C HIS A 12 -7.72 2.54 16.58
N VAL A 13 -7.15 2.16 15.44
CA VAL A 13 -5.85 2.64 14.96
C VAL A 13 -6.06 3.52 13.73
N PHE A 14 -5.32 4.63 13.66
CA PHE A 14 -5.28 5.47 12.46
C PHE A 14 -4.52 4.77 11.33
N GLY A 15 -5.21 4.51 10.22
CA GLY A 15 -4.66 3.77 9.09
C GLY A 15 -4.16 4.67 7.97
N MET A 16 -2.99 4.37 7.44
CA MET A 16 -2.41 4.97 6.23
C MET A 16 -2.09 3.88 5.22
N SER A 17 -1.79 4.27 3.97
CA SER A 17 -1.50 3.31 2.91
C SER A 17 -0.48 3.83 1.93
N ILE A 18 0.36 2.92 1.45
CA ILE A 18 1.22 3.11 0.28
C ILE A 18 0.66 2.19 -0.81
N VAL A 19 0.29 2.79 -1.94
CA VAL A 19 -0.30 2.08 -3.07
C VAL A 19 0.82 1.63 -4.01
N VAL A 20 0.98 0.31 -4.13
CA VAL A 20 2.01 -0.32 -4.99
C VAL A 20 1.46 -0.65 -6.38
N ALA A 21 0.17 -0.98 -6.48
CA ALA A 21 -0.53 -1.13 -7.74
C ALA A 21 -2.02 -0.83 -7.56
N LEU A 22 -2.64 -0.29 -8.61
CA LEU A 22 -4.08 -0.18 -8.72
C LEU A 22 -4.65 -1.42 -9.37
N THR A 23 -5.85 -1.82 -8.94
CA THR A 23 -6.59 -2.94 -9.56
C THR A 23 -7.98 -2.48 -9.95
N ALA A 24 -8.37 -2.71 -11.20
CA ALA A 24 -9.78 -2.79 -11.55
C ALA A 24 -10.26 -4.19 -11.13
N GLN A 25 -10.93 -4.27 -9.99
CA GLN A 25 -11.28 -5.54 -9.35
C GLN A 25 -12.69 -5.48 -8.75
N ASN A 26 -13.40 -6.60 -8.83
CA ASN A 26 -14.61 -6.88 -8.07
C ASN A 26 -14.60 -8.33 -7.57
N THR A 27 -15.72 -8.83 -7.06
CA THR A 27 -15.83 -10.19 -6.51
C THR A 27 -15.70 -11.30 -7.55
N TYR A 28 -15.80 -10.99 -8.85
CA TYR A 28 -15.58 -11.95 -9.95
C TYR A 28 -14.10 -12.05 -10.37
N GLY A 29 -13.22 -11.22 -9.83
CA GLY A 29 -11.78 -11.26 -10.09
C GLY A 29 -11.19 -9.91 -10.44
N VAL A 30 -9.96 -9.93 -10.96
CA VAL A 30 -9.19 -8.76 -11.42
C VAL A 30 -9.31 -8.63 -12.92
N GLN A 31 -9.77 -7.47 -13.40
CA GLN A 31 -9.93 -7.18 -14.82
C GLN A 31 -8.72 -6.41 -15.39
N ALA A 32 -8.05 -5.60 -14.57
CA ALA A 32 -6.82 -4.92 -14.94
C ALA A 32 -5.98 -4.60 -13.70
N SER A 33 -4.67 -4.46 -13.89
CA SER A 33 -3.76 -3.95 -12.87
C SER A 33 -2.85 -2.88 -13.45
N LEU A 34 -2.51 -1.88 -12.65
CA LEU A 34 -1.58 -0.80 -13.01
C LEU A 34 -0.54 -0.68 -11.90
N PRO A 35 0.68 -1.22 -12.09
CA PRO A 35 1.79 -1.01 -11.17
C PRO A 35 2.17 0.47 -11.06
N ILE A 36 2.52 0.91 -9.84
CA ILE A 36 2.91 2.29 -9.58
C ILE A 36 4.44 2.43 -9.68
N PRO A 37 4.97 3.43 -10.42
CA PRO A 37 6.42 3.62 -10.54
C PRO A 37 7.13 3.72 -9.19
N ALA A 38 8.29 3.06 -9.04
CA ALA A 38 9.04 3.00 -7.78
C ALA A 38 9.31 4.38 -7.16
N GLY A 39 9.67 5.39 -7.96
CA GLY A 39 9.90 6.75 -7.45
C GLY A 39 8.65 7.39 -6.81
N PHE A 40 7.44 7.01 -7.24
CA PHE A 40 6.20 7.47 -6.62
C PHE A 40 5.86 6.66 -5.36
N ILE A 41 6.31 5.41 -5.26
CA ILE A 41 6.26 4.62 -4.01
C ILE A 41 7.17 5.27 -2.96
N ASP A 42 8.39 5.66 -3.34
CA ASP A 42 9.33 6.36 -2.46
C ASP A 42 8.76 7.69 -1.96
N ALA A 43 8.13 8.47 -2.84
CA ALA A 43 7.47 9.73 -2.46
C ALA A 43 6.34 9.53 -1.44
N GLN A 44 5.57 8.43 -1.54
CA GLN A 44 4.55 8.08 -0.54
C GLN A 44 5.20 7.75 0.81
N PHE A 45 6.26 6.93 0.84
CA PHE A 45 7.00 6.63 2.07
C PHE A 45 7.52 7.90 2.74
N GLN A 46 8.16 8.79 1.97
CA GLN A 46 8.71 10.05 2.48
C GLN A 46 7.62 10.95 3.05
N SER A 47 6.47 11.05 2.38
CA SER A 47 5.34 11.87 2.82
C SER A 47 4.79 11.39 4.16
N LEU A 48 4.63 10.08 4.35
CA LEU A 48 4.12 9.51 5.60
C LEU A 48 5.16 9.61 6.73
N ALA A 49 6.43 9.33 6.45
CA ALA A 49 7.50 9.39 7.43
C ALA A 49 7.78 10.81 7.93
N ALA A 50 7.47 11.83 7.13
CA ALA A 50 7.62 13.23 7.51
C ALA A 50 6.53 13.73 8.48
N ASP A 51 5.38 13.05 8.57
CA ASP A 51 4.21 13.51 9.32
C ASP A 51 3.86 12.59 10.52
N PHE A 52 4.10 11.27 10.41
CA PHE A 52 3.61 10.29 11.38
C PHE A 52 4.71 9.51 12.11
N ASP A 53 4.53 9.28 13.42
CA ASP A 53 5.26 8.26 14.19
C ASP A 53 4.66 6.86 13.90
N ILE A 54 5.18 6.19 12.87
CA ILE A 54 4.66 4.90 12.40
C ILE A 54 5.03 3.78 13.38
N ARG A 55 4.03 3.25 14.10
CA ARG A 55 4.22 2.21 15.14
C ARG A 55 4.22 0.77 14.63
N ALA A 56 3.59 0.54 13.48
CA ALA A 56 3.46 -0.77 12.87
C ALA A 56 3.18 -0.64 11.37
N ALA A 57 3.62 -1.63 10.60
CA ALA A 57 3.36 -1.73 9.17
C ALA A 57 3.04 -3.18 8.80
N LYS A 58 2.40 -3.35 7.64
CA LYS A 58 2.18 -4.64 7.01
C LYS A 58 2.28 -4.51 5.51
N THR A 59 2.67 -5.60 4.85
CA THR A 59 2.67 -5.68 3.39
C THR A 59 1.45 -6.49 2.91
N GLY A 60 1.06 -6.26 1.66
CA GLY A 60 0.00 -7.01 0.99
C GLY A 60 0.51 -7.53 -0.35
N MET A 61 -0.35 -7.52 -1.36
CA MET A 61 0.09 -7.70 -2.75
C MET A 61 1.06 -6.57 -3.14
N LEU A 62 2.21 -6.94 -3.70
CA LEU A 62 3.29 -6.04 -4.12
C LEU A 62 3.56 -6.09 -5.63
N ALA A 63 2.57 -6.47 -6.45
CA ALA A 63 2.67 -6.62 -7.91
C ALA A 63 3.70 -7.65 -8.41
N ASP A 64 4.98 -7.31 -8.43
CA ASP A 64 6.07 -8.10 -8.99
C ASP A 64 7.39 -7.90 -8.22
N ARG A 65 8.48 -8.51 -8.70
CA ARG A 65 9.78 -8.47 -8.03
C ARG A 65 10.35 -7.06 -7.91
N GLU A 66 10.22 -6.22 -8.94
CA GLU A 66 10.77 -4.86 -8.93
C GLU A 66 10.10 -4.00 -7.85
N HIS A 67 8.79 -4.16 -7.69
CA HIS A 67 8.01 -3.45 -6.68
C HIS A 67 8.26 -3.99 -5.26
N VAL A 68 8.52 -5.30 -5.11
CA VAL A 68 9.01 -5.83 -3.82
C VAL A 68 10.33 -5.18 -3.46
N GLU A 69 11.28 -5.12 -4.41
CA GLU A 69 12.59 -4.48 -4.21
C GLU A 69 12.49 -2.96 -3.95
N ALA A 70 11.42 -2.30 -4.38
CA ALA A 70 11.14 -0.91 -4.01
C ALA A 70 10.63 -0.77 -2.57
N VAL A 71 9.87 -1.75 -2.06
CA VAL A 71 9.21 -1.69 -0.75
C VAL A 71 10.12 -2.12 0.40
N VAL A 72 11.10 -3.00 0.16
CA VAL A 72 11.97 -3.57 1.20
C VAL A 72 13.29 -2.83 1.39
N ARG A 73 13.44 -1.64 0.79
CA ARG A 73 14.67 -0.83 0.87
C ARG A 73 14.92 -0.25 2.25
#